data_AF-A0A0S1Y3U9-F1
#
_entry.id   AF-A0A0S1Y3U9-F1
#
_cell.length_a   1.000
_cell.length_b   1.000
_cell.length_c   1.000
_cell.angle_alpha   90.00
_cell.angle_beta   90.00
_cell.angle_gamma   90.00
#
_symmetry.space_group_name_H-M   'P 1'
#
loop_
_entity.id
_entity.type
_entity.pdbx_description
1 polymer ?
#
loop_
_entity_poly.entity_id
_entity_poly.type
_entity_poly.pdbx_seq_one_letter_code
_entity_poly.pdbx_strand_id
1 'polypeptide(L)'
;MSTDDQLRKAMDRLTRAEKLQARAERVWNSLDSSRAGFINSLRNTGLTYAHAQGKFDDFVEEQRRLRIRLAQDVEAAQRAYLELAHIGAGNSVGAAGTAARAA
;
A
#
# COMPACT_ATOMS: atom_id res chain seq x y z
N MET A 1 10.12 -1.46 24.23
CA MET A 1 10.47 -0.82 22.94
C MET A 1 10.20 0.66 23.09
N SER A 2 11.11 1.54 22.68
CA SER A 2 10.89 2.99 22.79
C SER A 2 9.77 3.45 21.84
N THR A 3 9.08 4.54 22.19
CA THR A 3 8.10 5.20 21.30
C THR A 3 8.74 5.59 19.97
N ASP A 4 10.00 6.02 19.98
CA ASP A 4 10.76 6.36 18.77
C ASP A 4 10.99 5.13 17.87
N ASP A 5 11.23 3.96 18.47
CA ASP A 5 11.35 2.71 17.72
C ASP A 5 10.02 2.28 17.12
N GLN A 6 8.91 2.53 17.81
CA GLN A 6 7.57 2.24 17.29
C GLN A 6 7.22 3.16 16.13
N LEU A 7 7.51 4.46 16.25
CA LEU A 7 7.31 5.46 15.20
C LEU A 7 8.13 5.13 13.95
N ARG A 8 9.41 4.79 14.12
CA ARG A 8 10.28 4.38 13.02
C ARG A 8 9.73 3.14 12.30
N LYS A 9 9.32 2.11 13.04
CA LYS A 9 8.70 0.92 12.43
C LYS A 9 7.37 1.23 11.73
N ALA A 10 6.56 2.14 12.26
CA ALA A 10 5.32 2.56 11.62
C ALA A 10 5.57 3.33 10.31
N MET A 11 6.56 4.23 10.31
CA MET A 11 7.00 4.94 9.11
C MET A 11 7.54 3.99 8.04
N ASP A 12 8.37 3.00 8.43
CA ASP A 12 8.88 1.97 7.50
C ASP A 12 7.74 1.18 6.85
N ARG A 13 6.70 0.84 7.64
CA ARG A 13 5.50 0.14 7.13
C ARG A 13 4.71 1.01 6.15
N LEU A 14 4.49 2.28 6.48
CA LEU A 14 3.81 3.23 5.60
C LEU A 14 4.56 3.37 4.27
N THR A 15 5.87 3.65 4.34
CA THR A 15 6.73 3.78 3.16
C THR A 15 6.70 2.52 2.28
N ARG A 16 6.66 1.33 2.90
CA ARG A 16 6.55 0.07 2.15
C ARG A 16 5.20 -0.07 1.48
N ALA A 17 4.10 0.24 2.17
CA ALA A 17 2.75 0.17 1.62
C ALA A 17 2.59 1.12 0.42
N GLU A 18 3.08 2.35 0.54
CA GLU A 18 3.06 3.35 -0.55
C GLU A 18 3.84 2.88 -1.78
N LYS A 19 5.03 2.29 -1.57
CA LYS A 19 5.82 1.72 -2.69
C LYS A 19 5.08 0.61 -3.41
N LEU A 20 4.39 -0.26 -2.67
CA LEU A 20 3.60 -1.34 -3.26
C LEU A 20 2.39 -0.79 -4.02
N GLN A 21 1.66 0.16 -3.44
CA GLN A 21 0.55 0.84 -4.11
C GLN A 21 1.01 1.52 -5.40
N ALA A 22 2.10 2.30 -5.35
CA ALA A 22 2.64 2.98 -6.53
C ALA A 22 3.09 2.01 -7.63
N ARG A 23 3.52 0.80 -7.27
CA ARG A 23 3.82 -0.26 -8.25
C ARG A 23 2.53 -0.81 -8.87
N ALA A 24 1.50 -1.07 -8.05
CA ALA A 24 0.21 -1.55 -8.54
C ALA A 24 -0.47 -0.54 -9.47
N GLU A 25 -0.41 0.76 -9.16
CA GLU A 25 -0.91 1.83 -10.03
C GLU A 25 -0.19 1.88 -11.37
N ARG A 26 1.14 1.68 -11.39
CA ARG A 26 1.91 1.60 -12.64
C ARG A 26 1.48 0.42 -13.50
N VAL A 27 1.26 -0.75 -12.91
CA VAL A 27 0.74 -1.92 -13.64
C VAL A 27 -0.65 -1.61 -14.18
N TRP A 28 -1.54 -1.07 -13.34
CA TRP A 28 -2.90 -0.71 -13.72
C TRP A 28 -2.94 0.22 -14.94
N ASN A 29 -2.14 1.29 -14.92
CA ASN A 29 -2.09 2.27 -16.01
C ASN A 29 -1.51 1.69 -17.32
N SER A 30 -0.84 0.53 -17.26
CA SER A 30 -0.29 -0.16 -18.43
C SER A 30 -1.21 -1.25 -19.00
N LEU A 31 -2.35 -1.54 -18.35
CA LEU A 31 -3.22 -2.65 -18.75
C LEU A 31 -3.75 -2.47 -20.17
N ASP A 32 -4.25 -1.29 -20.51
CA ASP A 32 -4.83 -1.04 -21.84
C ASP A 32 -3.80 -1.23 -22.95
N SER A 33 -2.60 -0.65 -22.81
CA SER A 33 -1.53 -0.77 -23.80
C SER A 33 -0.94 -2.19 -23.88
N SER A 34 -0.99 -2.97 -22.78
CA SER A 34 -0.50 -4.35 -22.76
C SER A 34 -1.49 -5.38 -23.30
N ARG A 35 -2.78 -5.04 -23.43
CA ARG A 35 -3.87 -5.96 -23.79
C ARG A 35 -3.58 -6.77 -25.05
N ALA A 36 -3.21 -6.11 -26.15
CA ALA A 36 -2.97 -6.76 -27.42
C ALA A 36 -1.78 -7.74 -27.35
N GLY A 37 -0.69 -7.32 -26.71
CA GLY A 37 0.51 -8.15 -26.54
C GLY A 37 0.24 -9.38 -25.67
N PHE A 38 -0.49 -9.20 -24.57
CA PHE A 38 -0.86 -10.29 -23.67
C PHE A 38 -1.75 -11.33 -24.36
N ILE A 39 -2.81 -10.89 -25.04
CA ILE A 39 -3.71 -11.79 -25.78
C ILE A 39 -2.95 -12.54 -26.87
N ASN A 40 -2.08 -11.86 -27.63
CA ASN A 40 -1.29 -12.52 -28.66
C ASN A 40 -0.32 -13.57 -28.08
N SER A 41 0.33 -13.27 -26.95
CA SER A 41 1.19 -14.21 -26.24
C SER A 41 0.43 -15.48 -25.85
N LEU A 42 -0.78 -15.34 -25.27
CA LEU A 42 -1.61 -16.50 -24.92
C LEU A 42 -2.06 -17.29 -26.14
N ARG A 43 -2.42 -16.61 -27.24
CA ARG A 43 -2.79 -17.29 -28.48
C ARG A 43 -1.64 -18.09 -29.08
N ASN A 44 -0.40 -17.63 -28.94
CA ASN A 44 0.79 -18.38 -29.38
C ASN A 44 0.98 -19.70 -28.61
N THR A 45 0.33 -19.87 -27.46
CA THR A 45 0.31 -21.15 -26.71
C THR A 45 -0.84 -22.09 -27.12
N GLY A 46 -1.62 -21.71 -28.14
CA GLY A 46 -2.74 -22.51 -28.66
C GLY A 46 -4.12 -22.12 -28.10
N LEU A 47 -4.23 -21.06 -27.29
CA LEU A 47 -5.54 -20.56 -26.87
C LEU A 47 -6.28 -19.89 -28.02
N THR A 48 -7.61 -20.08 -28.05
CA THR A 48 -8.49 -19.25 -28.88
C THR A 48 -8.46 -17.80 -28.41
N TYR A 49 -8.84 -16.86 -29.28
CA TYR A 49 -8.96 -15.46 -28.90
C TYR A 49 -9.89 -15.27 -27.70
N ALA A 50 -11.06 -15.93 -27.69
CA ALA A 50 -12.02 -15.82 -26.60
C ALA A 50 -11.45 -16.28 -25.26
N HIS A 51 -10.73 -17.40 -25.21
CA HIS A 51 -10.08 -17.87 -23.99
C HIS A 51 -8.94 -16.95 -23.55
N ALA A 52 -8.15 -16.44 -24.49
CA ALA A 52 -7.07 -15.49 -24.19
C ALA A 52 -7.61 -14.16 -23.66
N GLN A 53 -8.72 -13.66 -24.23
CA GLN A 53 -9.42 -12.49 -23.75
C GLN A 53 -9.95 -12.71 -22.33
N GLY A 54 -10.64 -13.83 -22.07
CA GLY A 54 -11.15 -14.13 -20.73
C GLY A 54 -10.04 -14.14 -19.67
N LYS A 55 -8.89 -14.73 -19.97
CA LYS A 55 -7.73 -14.70 -19.06
C LYS A 55 -7.17 -13.29 -18.83
N PHE A 56 -7.20 -12.42 -19.83
CA PHE A 56 -6.80 -11.03 -19.65
C PHE A 56 -7.81 -10.29 -18.76
N ASP A 57 -9.09 -10.50 -18.98
CA ASP A 57 -10.16 -9.88 -18.19
C ASP A 57 -10.09 -10.34 -16.71
N ASP A 58 -9.84 -11.63 -16.46
CA ASP A 58 -9.59 -12.17 -15.12
C ASP A 58 -8.37 -11.50 -14.46
N PHE A 59 -7.26 -11.34 -15.20
CA PHE A 59 -6.06 -10.66 -14.72
C PHE A 59 -6.34 -9.19 -14.38
N VAL A 60 -7.12 -8.47 -15.19
CA VAL A 60 -7.54 -7.08 -14.91
C VAL A 60 -8.30 -7.01 -13.58
N GLU A 61 -9.24 -7.93 -13.34
CA GLU A 61 -9.98 -7.97 -12.07
C GLU A 61 -9.08 -8.30 -10.88
N GLU A 62 -8.10 -9.18 -11.03
CA GLU A 62 -7.09 -9.43 -9.99
C GLU A 62 -6.27 -8.17 -9.68
N GLN A 63 -5.81 -7.45 -10.71
CA GLN A 63 -5.08 -6.18 -10.51
C GLN A 63 -5.96 -5.13 -9.83
N ARG A 64 -7.26 -5.08 -10.17
CA ARG A 64 -8.21 -4.16 -9.54
C ARG A 64 -8.34 -4.43 -8.05
N ARG A 65 -8.54 -5.69 -7.66
CA ARG A 65 -8.65 -6.12 -6.25
C ARG A 65 -7.36 -5.83 -5.48
N LEU A 66 -6.21 -6.12 -6.09
CA LEU A 66 -4.91 -5.84 -5.48
C LEU A 66 -4.73 -4.35 -5.20
N ARG A 67 -5.07 -3.48 -6.16
CA ARG A 67 -4.97 -2.03 -6.03
C ARG A 67 -5.83 -1.49 -4.89
N ILE A 68 -7.09 -1.94 -4.81
CA ILE A 68 -8.00 -1.55 -3.72
C ILE A 68 -7.43 -1.97 -2.36
N ARG A 69 -6.95 -3.21 -2.25
CA ARG A 69 -6.34 -3.71 -1.00
C ARG A 69 -5.11 -2.88 -0.60
N LEU A 70 -4.22 -2.57 -1.55
CA LEU A 70 -3.02 -1.78 -1.25
C LEU A 70 -3.34 -0.34 -0.86
N ALA A 71 -4.40 0.25 -1.41
CA ALA A 71 -4.88 1.56 -0.95
C ALA A 71 -5.36 1.50 0.51
N GLN A 72 -6.12 0.45 0.86
CA GLN A 72 -6.55 0.21 2.25
C GLN A 72 -5.37 -0.02 3.20
N ASP A 73 -4.33 -0.74 2.75
CA ASP A 73 -3.12 -0.98 3.54
C ASP A 73 -2.35 0.33 3.81
N VAL A 74 -2.29 1.25 2.84
CA VAL A 74 -1.70 2.57 3.01
C VAL A 74 -2.50 3.40 4.02
N GLU A 75 -3.82 3.46 3.88
CA GLU A 75 -4.69 4.16 4.84
C GLU A 75 -4.51 3.62 6.26
N ALA A 76 -4.47 2.30 6.42
CA ALA A 76 -4.27 1.66 7.72
C ALA A 76 -2.89 1.96 8.31
N ALA A 77 -1.82 1.90 7.50
CA ALA A 77 -0.46 2.22 7.94
C ALA A 77 -0.33 3.70 8.34
N GLN A 78 -0.97 4.60 7.60
CA GLN A 78 -0.97 6.03 7.89
C GLN A 78 -1.68 6.33 9.20
N ARG A 79 -2.87 5.73 9.43
CA ARG A 79 -3.59 5.87 10.71
C ARG A 79 -2.74 5.41 11.89
N ALA A 80 -2.12 4.24 11.80
CA ALA A 80 -1.27 3.71 12.86
C ALA A 80 -0.06 4.62 13.16
N TYR A 81 0.56 5.20 12.12
CA TYR A 81 1.65 6.15 12.30
C TYR A 81 1.18 7.43 13.02
N LEU A 82 0.05 8.01 12.60
CA LEU A 82 -0.50 9.23 13.20
C LEU A 82 -0.90 9.02 14.66
N GLU A 83 -1.54 7.89 14.99
CA GLU A 83 -1.88 7.53 16.37
C GLU A 83 -0.64 7.48 17.27
N LEU A 84 0.43 6.82 16.83
CA LEU A 84 1.69 6.77 17.57
C LEU A 84 2.35 8.14 17.69
N ALA A 85 2.27 8.97 16.66
CA ALA A 85 2.84 10.33 16.68
C ALA A 85 2.12 11.22 17.69
N HIS A 86 0.79 11.11 17.77
CA HIS A 86 -0.01 11.80 18.79
C HIS A 86 0.32 11.33 20.21
N ILE A 87 0.49 10.02 20.43
CA ILE A 87 0.88 9.47 21.75
C ILE A 87 2.28 9.94 22.15
N GLY A 88 3.24 9.93 21.22
CA GLY A 88 4.59 10.44 21.47
C GLY A 88 4.62 11.92 21.83
N ALA A 89 3.81 12.73 21.15
CA ALA A 89 3.66 14.16 21.44
C ALA A 89 2.92 14.44 22.77
N GLY A 90 1.95 13.62 23.15
CA GLY A 90 1.24 13.74 24.43
C GLY A 90 2.11 13.39 25.65
N ASN A 91 2.98 12.38 25.52
CA ASN A 91 3.87 11.96 26.59
C ASN A 91 5.01 12.95 26.87
N SER A 92 5.47 13.71 25.88
CA SER A 92 6.53 14.73 26.09
C SER A 92 6.04 15.95 26.87
N VAL A 93 4.76 16.33 26.71
CA VAL A 93 4.16 17.45 27.45
C VAL A 93 3.87 17.08 28.91
N GLY A 94 3.49 15.82 29.19
CA GLY A 94 3.25 15.33 30.55
C GLY A 94 4.50 15.27 31.43
N ALA A 95 5.68 15.00 30.84
CA ALA A 95 6.95 14.94 31.58
C ALA A 95 7.51 16.32 31.94
N ALA A 96 7.24 17.36 31.13
CA ALA A 96 7.67 18.72 31.41
C ALA A 96 6.78 19.42 32.47
N GLY A 97 5.49 19.08 32.54
CA GLY A 97 4.54 19.68 33.49
C GLY A 97 4.68 19.22 34.95
N THR A 98 5.24 18.03 35.20
CA THR A 98 5.48 17.52 36.56
C THR A 98 6.79 18.02 37.18
N ALA A 99 7.79 18.34 36.37
CA ALA A 99 9.07 18.90 36.87
C ALA A 99 8.93 20.36 37.36
N ALA A 100 7.94 21.12 36.85
CA ALA A 100 7.75 22.52 37.21
C ALA A 100 6.89 22.77 38.47
N ARG A 101 6.38 21.72 39.13
CA ARG A 101 5.49 21.85 40.31
C ARG A 101 6.14 21.41 41.63
N ALA A 102 7.44 21.11 41.60
CA ALA A 102 8.21 20.64 42.75
C ALA A 102 9.38 21.57 43.16
N ALA A 103 9.34 22.84 42.75
CA ALA A 103 10.25 23.90 43.17
C ALA A 103 9.45 25.04 43.80
#